data_AF-A0A2E6GHU0-F1
#
_entry.id   AF-A0A2E6GHU0-F1
#
_cell.length_a   1.000
_cell.length_b   1.000
_cell.length_c   1.000
_cell.angle_alpha   90.00
_cell.angle_beta   90.00
_cell.angle_gamma   90.00
#
_symmetry.space_group_name_H-M   'P 1'
#
loop_
_entity.id
_entity.type
_entity.pdbx_description
1 polymer ?
#
loop_
_entity_poly.entity_id
_entity_poly.type
_entity_poly.pdbx_seq_one_letter_code
_entity_poly.pdbx_strand_id
1 'polypeptide(L)'
;MNIRNNINGDFIEIKELSDVKPGAFINLDWKGKNLMLPLSLKKGSISFSDLKWEWKYEYNKRNKINEEEANFYEILSKDKYIKHNCQFVPRNDIS
;
A
#
# COMPACT_ATOMS: atom_id res chain seq x y z
N MET A 1 8.01 2.68 -4.74
CA MET A 1 6.81 2.71 -3.87
C MET A 1 7.21 3.46 -2.62
N ASN A 2 6.44 4.48 -2.22
CA ASN A 2 6.76 5.26 -1.02
C ASN A 2 5.48 5.40 -0.18
N ILE A 3 5.52 5.02 1.09
CA ILE A 3 4.42 5.22 2.05
C ILE A 3 4.71 6.50 2.82
N ARG A 4 3.68 7.33 2.99
CA ARG A 4 3.79 8.63 3.66
C ARG A 4 2.72 8.78 4.72
N ASN A 5 3.12 9.25 5.90
CA ASN A 5 2.20 9.72 6.93
C ASN A 5 1.94 11.21 6.74
N ASN A 6 0.70 11.64 7.01
CA ASN A 6 0.40 13.05 7.24
C ASN A 6 0.68 13.38 8.71
N ILE A 7 1.57 14.34 8.96
CA ILE A 7 1.91 14.84 10.29
C ILE A 7 1.69 16.36 10.26
N ASN A 8 0.59 16.80 10.87
CA ASN A 8 0.24 18.21 11.05
C ASN A 8 0.24 19.05 9.75
N GLY A 9 -0.15 18.45 8.62
CA GLY A 9 -0.20 19.13 7.32
C GLY A 9 1.02 18.90 6.43
N ASP A 10 2.11 18.32 6.98
CA ASP A 10 3.28 17.88 6.23
C ASP A 10 3.27 16.37 5.97
N PHE A 11 4.04 15.93 4.97
CA PHE A 11 4.16 14.52 4.61
C PHE A 11 5.56 13.98 4.87
N ILE A 12 5.65 12.92 5.67
CA ILE A 12 6.91 12.25 5.99
C ILE A 12 6.86 10.82 5.44
N GLU A 13 7.90 10.45 4.70
CA GLU A 13 8.10 9.07 4.24
C GLU A 13 8.47 8.17 5.41
N ILE A 14 7.79 7.03 5.52
CA ILE A 14 8.06 6.02 6.55
C ILE A 14 8.70 4.79 5.91
N LYS A 15 9.52 4.10 6.71
CA LYS A 15 10.29 2.93 6.25
C LYS A 15 9.68 1.60 6.65
N GLU A 16 8.91 1.58 7.74
CA GLU A 16 8.29 0.38 8.28
C GLU A 16 6.77 0.52 8.29
N LEU A 17 6.05 -0.58 8.08
CA LEU A 17 4.58 -0.56 8.15
C LEU A 17 4.06 -0.36 9.58
N SER A 18 4.87 -0.71 10.58
CA SER A 18 4.62 -0.45 12.00
C SER A 18 4.38 1.03 12.31
N ASP A 19 4.97 1.93 11.52
CA ASP A 19 4.90 3.38 11.70
C ASP A 19 3.69 4.03 11.00
N VAL A 20 2.86 3.27 10.27
CA VAL A 20 1.68 3.80 9.56
C VAL A 20 0.69 4.43 10.53
N LYS A 21 0.33 5.69 10.29
CA LYS A 21 -0.64 6.45 11.09
C LYS A 21 -1.93 6.75 10.32
N PRO A 22 -3.04 7.06 11.01
CA PRO A 22 -4.24 7.57 10.36
C PRO A 22 -3.93 8.76 9.43
N GLY A 23 -4.50 8.74 8.22
CA GLY A 23 -4.21 9.74 7.18
C GLY A 23 -2.99 9.45 6.33
N ALA A 24 -2.33 8.29 6.52
CA ALA A 24 -1.29 7.83 5.61
C ALA A 24 -1.80 7.53 4.20
N PHE A 25 -0.90 7.53 3.23
CA PHE A 25 -1.15 7.07 1.87
C PHE A 25 0.10 6.45 1.26
N ILE A 26 -0.07 5.68 0.19
CA ILE A 26 1.00 5.08 -0.58
C ILE A 26 1.01 5.62 -2.00
N ASN A 27 2.20 5.92 -2.50
CA ASN A 27 2.44 6.25 -3.89
C ASN A 27 3.07 5.06 -4.63
N LEU A 28 2.41 4.62 -5.69
CA LEU A 28 2.81 3.51 -6.55
C LEU A 28 2.95 3.98 -7.99
N ASP A 29 4.01 3.56 -8.68
CA ASP A 29 4.06 3.63 -10.13
C ASP A 29 3.55 2.29 -10.68
N TRP A 30 2.43 2.32 -11.38
CA TRP A 30 1.82 1.16 -11.99
C TRP A 30 1.57 1.39 -13.48
N LYS A 31 2.34 0.71 -14.33
CA LYS A 31 2.23 0.80 -15.79
C LYS A 31 2.27 2.25 -16.30
N GLY A 32 3.16 3.08 -15.73
CA GLY A 32 3.31 4.49 -16.08
C GLY A 32 2.24 5.41 -15.48
N LYS A 33 1.41 4.91 -14.55
CA LYS A 33 0.43 5.70 -13.79
C LYS A 33 0.89 5.83 -12.35
N ASN A 34 0.90 7.06 -11.86
CA ASN A 34 1.10 7.34 -10.44
C ASN A 34 -0.23 7.16 -9.71
N LEU A 35 -0.31 6.12 -8.87
CA LEU A 35 -1.45 5.86 -8.00
C LEU A 35 -1.12 6.41 -6.61
N MET A 36 -2.03 7.19 -6.04
CA MET A 36 -1.99 7.64 -4.65
C MET A 36 -3.16 6.99 -3.92
N LEU A 37 -2.88 5.97 -3.10
CA LEU A 37 -3.92 5.20 -2.42
C LEU A 37 -3.93 5.55 -0.92
N PRO A 38 -5.04 6.07 -0.38
CA PRO A 38 -5.14 6.40 1.03
C PRO A 38 -5.25 5.14 1.90
N LEU A 39 -4.78 5.24 3.13
CA LEU A 39 -4.94 4.20 4.15
C LEU A 39 -6.41 3.86 4.32
N SER A 40 -6.71 2.57 4.21
CA SER A 40 -8.04 1.99 4.31
C SER A 40 -8.08 1.04 5.50
N LEU A 41 -8.91 1.37 6.49
CA LEU A 41 -9.04 0.58 7.71
C LEU A 41 -9.83 -0.70 7.41
N LYS A 42 -9.13 -1.83 7.29
CA LYS A 42 -9.72 -3.17 7.11
C LYS A 42 -9.23 -4.10 8.22
N LYS A 43 -10.15 -4.79 8.89
CA LYS A 43 -9.79 -5.76 9.94
C LYS A 43 -8.89 -6.85 9.33
N GLY A 44 -7.75 -7.13 9.97
CA GLY A 44 -6.87 -8.20 9.53
C GLY A 44 -5.95 -7.84 8.35
N SER A 45 -5.77 -6.56 8.03
CA SER A 45 -4.72 -6.11 7.10
C SER A 45 -4.35 -4.64 7.29
N ILE A 46 -3.15 -4.26 6.84
CA ILE A 46 -2.89 -2.87 6.45
C ILE A 46 -3.19 -2.76 4.96
N SER A 47 -4.18 -1.94 4.60
CA SER A 47 -4.61 -1.76 3.22
C SER A 47 -4.59 -0.29 2.84
N PHE A 48 -4.21 0.00 1.60
CA PHE A 48 -4.33 1.31 0.98
C PHE A 48 -5.18 1.13 -0.27
N SER A 49 -6.32 1.81 -0.36
CA SER A 49 -7.24 1.58 -1.47
C SER A 49 -8.06 2.80 -1.86
N ASP A 50 -8.47 2.82 -3.12
CA ASP A 50 -9.53 3.68 -3.65
C ASP A 50 -10.67 2.80 -4.22
N LEU A 51 -11.55 3.36 -5.06
CA LEU A 51 -12.66 2.59 -5.66
C LEU A 51 -12.21 1.52 -6.67
N LYS A 52 -10.98 1.61 -7.18
CA LYS A 52 -10.47 0.80 -8.29
C LYS A 52 -9.25 -0.04 -7.90
N TRP A 53 -8.44 0.39 -6.95
CA TRP A 53 -7.16 -0.21 -6.63
C TRP A 53 -7.03 -0.49 -5.15
N GLU A 54 -6.42 -1.63 -4.81
CA GLU A 54 -6.07 -1.96 -3.43
C GLU A 54 -4.65 -2.52 -3.36
N TRP A 55 -3.82 -1.90 -2.51
CA TRP A 55 -2.52 -2.38 -2.09
C TRP A 55 -2.61 -2.86 -0.65
N LYS A 56 -2.34 -4.14 -0.40
CA LYS A 56 -2.68 -4.80 0.87
C LYS A 56 -1.54 -5.66 1.41
N TYR A 57 -1.26 -5.48 2.68
CA TYR A 57 -0.42 -6.34 3.50
C TYR A 57 -1.28 -7.14 4.47
N GLU A 58 -1.15 -8.46 4.43
CA GLU A 58 -1.95 -9.36 5.28
C GLU A 58 -1.21 -9.68 6.58
N TYR A 59 -1.94 -9.73 7.69
CA TYR A 59 -1.39 -10.31 8.91
C TYR A 59 -1.32 -11.82 8.77
N ASN A 60 -0.19 -12.39 9.15
CA ASN A 60 -0.06 -13.84 9.30
C ASN A 60 -0.80 -14.33 10.57
N LYS A 61 -0.82 -15.66 10.77
CA LYS A 61 -1.49 -16.31 11.92
C LYS A 61 -0.99 -15.85 13.30
N ARG A 62 0.13 -15.11 13.38
CA ARG A 62 0.73 -14.57 14.60
C ARG A 62 0.53 -13.05 14.73
N ASN A 63 -0.39 -12.45 13.96
CA ASN A 63 -0.60 -11.00 13.88
C ASN A 63 0.65 -10.20 13.48
N LYS A 64 1.59 -10.83 12.77
CA LYS A 64 2.74 -10.12 12.18
C LYS A 64 2.47 -9.87 10.71
N ILE A 65 2.86 -8.69 10.23
CA ILE A 65 2.76 -8.34 8.82
C ILE A 65 4.00 -8.87 8.10
N ASN A 66 3.81 -9.46 6.92
CA ASN A 66 4.93 -9.66 6.00
C ASN A 66 5.07 -8.41 5.13
N GLU A 67 6.05 -7.55 5.43
CA GLU A 67 6.25 -6.29 4.70
C GLU A 67 6.81 -6.52 3.28
N GLU A 68 7.36 -7.71 3.02
CA GLU A 68 7.94 -8.09 1.73
C GLU A 68 6.88 -8.59 0.74
N GLU A 69 5.72 -9.04 1.24
CA GLU A 69 4.66 -9.65 0.44
C GLU A 69 3.39 -8.79 0.44
N ALA A 70 3.46 -7.69 -0.31
CA ALA A 70 2.27 -6.93 -0.63
C ALA A 70 1.47 -7.58 -1.76
N ASN A 71 0.15 -7.46 -1.69
CA ASN A 71 -0.75 -7.87 -2.76
C ASN A 71 -1.38 -6.62 -3.39
N PHE A 72 -1.34 -6.54 -4.72
CA PHE A 72 -1.96 -5.46 -5.47
C PHE A 72 -3.16 -5.97 -6.26
N TYR A 73 -4.30 -5.29 -6.13
CA TYR A 73 -5.57 -5.72 -6.72
C TYR A 73 -6.21 -4.60 -7.54
N GLU A 74 -6.77 -4.95 -8.71
CA GLU A 74 -7.79 -4.15 -9.40
C GLU A 74 -9.18 -4.61 -8.95
N ILE A 75 -9.96 -3.67 -8.42
CA ILE A 75 -11.33 -3.86 -7.94
C ILE A 75 -12.28 -3.66 -9.11
N LEU A 76 -12.98 -4.73 -9.52
CA LEU A 76 -13.96 -4.67 -10.61
C LEU A 76 -15.37 -4.37 -10.09
N SER A 77 -15.70 -4.98 -8.94
CA SER A 77 -16.95 -4.77 -8.21
C SER A 77 -16.79 -5.29 -6.79
N LYS A 78 -17.82 -5.10 -5.94
CA LYS A 78 -17.90 -5.78 -4.64
C LYS A 78 -17.63 -7.28 -4.86
N ASP A 79 -16.62 -7.81 -4.17
CA ASP A 79 -16.18 -9.21 -4.21
C ASP A 79 -15.53 -9.73 -5.51
N LYS A 80 -15.25 -8.86 -6.50
CA LYS A 80 -14.52 -9.24 -7.73
C LYS A 80 -13.22 -8.46 -7.87
N TYR A 81 -12.11 -9.18 -7.89
CA TYR A 81 -10.77 -8.61 -7.92
C TYR A 81 -9.87 -9.32 -8.94
N ILE A 82 -8.96 -8.57 -9.56
CA ILE A 82 -7.82 -9.10 -10.31
C ILE A 82 -6.57 -8.89 -9.48
N LYS A 83 -5.84 -9.97 -9.14
CA LYS A 83 -4.55 -9.88 -8.47
C LYS A 83 -3.45 -9.58 -9.49
N HIS A 84 -2.63 -8.58 -9.20
CA HIS A 84 -1.43 -8.27 -9.93
C HIS A 84 -0.20 -8.68 -9.11
N ASN A 85 0.71 -9.41 -9.74
CA ASN A 85 2.01 -9.71 -9.15
C ASN A 85 2.89 -8.47 -9.30
N CYS A 86 3.29 -7.87 -8.18
CA CYS A 86 4.23 -6.77 -8.16
C CYS A 86 5.61 -7.31 -7.77
N GLN A 87 6.63 -6.90 -8.51
CA GLN A 87 8.01 -7.02 -8.06
C GLN A 87 8.35 -5.76 -7.29
N PHE A 88 8.79 -5.89 -6.04
CA PHE A 88 9.39 -4.77 -5.33
C PHE A 88 10.69 -4.41 -6.04
N VAL A 89 10.74 -3.24 -6.65
CA VAL A 89 11.98 -2.67 -7.19
C VAL A 89 12.38 -1.55 -6.23
N PRO A 90 13.44 -1.75 -5.41
CA PRO A 90 13.99 -0.68 -4.60
C PRO A 90 14.41 0.47 -5.51
N ARG A 91 14.05 1.70 -5.14
CA ARG A 91 14.39 2.90 -5.92
C ARG A 91 15.86 3.29 -5.70
N ASN A 92 16.79 2.39 -6.02
CA ASN A 92 18.24 2.65 -6.01
C ASN A 92 18.87 2.71 -7.41
N ASP A 93 18.08 2.61 -8.47
CA ASP A 93 18.58 2.72 -9.85
C ASP A 93 18.02 3.97 -10.54
N ILE A 94 18.46 5.15 -10.09
CA ILE A 94 18.74 6.29 -10.98
C ILE A 94 20.06 6.87 -10.47
N SER A 95 21.10 6.68 -11.29
CA SER A 95 22.46 7.21 -11.24
C SER A 95 22.59 8.64 -10.73
#